data_AF-Q74BZ4-F1
#
_entry.id   AF-Q74BZ4-F1
#
_cell.length_a   1.000
_cell.length_b   1.000
_cell.length_c   1.000
_cell.angle_alpha   90.00
_cell.angle_beta   90.00
_cell.angle_gamma   90.00
#
_symmetry.space_group_name_H-M   'P 1'
#
loop_
_entity.id
_entity.type
_entity.pdbx_description
1 polymer ?
#
loop_
_entity_poly.entity_id
_entity_poly.type
_entity_poly.pdbx_seq_one_letter_code
_entity_poly.pdbx_strand_id
1 'polypeptide(L)'
;MIGLVLVTHAGLAKELLKAAEMIVGPIEEAQAIGIEQGDQVEGIMDRISAAVKQVSGNGAIIMTDMFGGTPSNMSLSFLEGERVEVLTGVNLPMVIKFASDRQRATVAELAGSLRDCGRESIAVAGDYLK
;
A
#
# COMPACT_ATOMS: atom_id res chain seq x y z
N MET A 1 -4.14 -13.86 -5.11
CA MET A 1 -4.89 -12.60 -5.32
C MET A 1 -3.92 -11.53 -5.81
N ILE A 2 -4.35 -10.27 -6.03
CA ILE A 2 -3.38 -9.17 -6.08
C ILE A 2 -2.82 -9.00 -4.66
N GLY A 3 -1.49 -8.92 -4.53
CA GLY A 3 -0.78 -8.76 -3.25
C GLY A 3 -0.67 -7.31 -2.79
N LEU A 4 -0.40 -7.11 -1.50
CA LEU A 4 -0.17 -5.78 -0.90
C LEU A 4 1.25 -5.67 -0.33
N VAL A 5 1.94 -4.58 -0.63
CA VAL A 5 3.15 -4.19 0.08
C VAL A 5 2.99 -2.77 0.59
N LEU A 6 2.97 -2.58 1.90
CA LEU A 6 3.01 -1.27 2.53
C LEU A 6 4.47 -0.89 2.80
N VAL A 7 4.90 0.28 2.34
CA VAL A 7 6.26 0.79 2.54
C VAL A 7 6.21 2.22 3.06
N THR A 8 6.55 2.43 4.32
CA THR A 8 6.46 3.75 4.97
C THR A 8 7.67 4.02 5.85
N HIS A 9 7.77 5.24 6.36
CA HIS A 9 8.71 5.53 7.45
C HIS A 9 8.30 4.83 8.75
N ALA A 10 9.30 4.39 9.52
CA ALA A 10 9.16 3.78 10.83
C ALA A 10 8.07 2.68 10.87
N GLY A 11 7.30 2.58 11.96
CA GLY A 11 6.28 1.56 12.14
C GLY A 11 4.93 1.78 11.45
N LEU A 12 4.75 2.84 10.64
CA LEU A 12 3.44 3.23 10.13
C LEU A 12 2.76 2.14 9.28
N ALA A 13 3.50 1.50 8.37
CA ALA A 13 3.02 0.41 7.53
C ALA A 13 2.44 -0.75 8.37
N LYS A 14 3.15 -1.12 9.43
CA LYS A 14 2.78 -2.23 10.31
C LYS A 14 1.48 -1.92 11.06
N GLU A 15 1.38 -0.73 11.63
CA GLU A 15 0.19 -0.35 12.41
C GLU A 15 -1.02 -0.05 11.50
N LEU A 16 -0.81 0.47 10.28
CA LEU A 16 -1.89 0.59 9.28
C LEU A 16 -2.45 -0.77 8.88
N LEU A 17 -1.59 -1.75 8.58
CA LEU A 17 -2.03 -3.10 8.24
C LEU A 17 -2.83 -3.71 9.40
N LYS A 18 -2.29 -3.63 10.62
CA LYS A 18 -2.95 -4.13 11.81
C LYS A 18 -4.30 -3.47 12.07
N ALA A 19 -4.40 -2.15 11.89
CA ALA A 19 -5.66 -1.43 12.03
C ALA A 19 -6.71 -1.87 11.00
N ALA A 20 -6.28 -2.11 9.75
CA ALA A 20 -7.17 -2.67 8.72
C ALA A 20 -7.62 -4.08 9.09
N GLU A 21 -6.72 -4.95 9.53
CA GLU A 21 -7.03 -6.33 9.93
C GLU A 21 -7.98 -6.41 11.12
N MET A 22 -7.93 -5.45 12.04
CA MET A 22 -8.91 -5.34 13.13
C MET A 22 -10.34 -5.11 12.62
N ILE A 23 -10.51 -4.53 11.43
CA ILE A 23 -11.82 -4.16 10.87
C ILE A 23 -12.33 -5.23 9.91
N VAL A 24 -11.48 -5.70 8.98
CA VAL A 24 -11.88 -6.63 7.91
C VAL A 24 -11.42 -8.07 8.12
N GLY A 25 -10.70 -8.34 9.21
CA GLY A 25 -10.04 -9.63 9.44
C GLY A 25 -8.66 -9.73 8.75
N PRO A 26 -7.97 -10.87 8.89
CA PRO A 26 -6.62 -11.05 8.35
C PRO A 26 -6.53 -10.75 6.84
N ILE A 27 -5.49 -10.04 6.42
CA ILE A 27 -5.27 -9.72 5.01
C ILE A 27 -4.11 -10.58 4.48
N GLU A 28 -4.42 -11.68 3.81
CA GLU A 28 -3.43 -12.61 3.24
C GLU A 28 -2.61 -11.97 2.11
N GLU A 29 -1.41 -12.49 1.82
CA GLU A 29 -0.49 -11.93 0.81
C GLU A 29 -0.26 -10.40 0.98
N ALA A 30 -0.17 -9.94 2.23
CA ALA A 30 0.19 -8.58 2.58
C ALA A 30 1.52 -8.54 3.33
N GLN A 31 2.34 -7.54 3.04
CA GLN A 31 3.62 -7.29 3.71
C GLN A 31 3.72 -5.82 4.13
N ALA A 32 4.33 -5.57 5.28
CA ALA A 32 4.55 -4.23 5.82
C ALA A 32 6.04 -4.00 6.08
N ILE A 33 6.59 -2.95 5.45
CA ILE A 33 8.00 -2.58 5.51
C ILE A 33 8.09 -1.18 6.10
N GLY A 34 8.73 -1.08 7.26
CA GLY A 34 9.16 0.18 7.87
C GLY A 34 10.59 0.52 7.47
N ILE A 35 10.82 1.78 7.09
CA ILE A 35 12.14 2.34 6.81
C ILE A 35 12.60 3.15 8.02
N GLU A 36 13.74 2.75 8.59
CA GLU A 36 14.31 3.36 9.78
C GLU A 36 15.48 4.29 9.44
N GLN A 37 15.83 5.18 10.38
CA GLN A 37 16.98 6.06 10.22
C GLN A 37 18.28 5.23 10.18
N GLY A 38 19.06 5.39 9.12
CA GLY A 38 20.33 4.68 8.92
C GLY A 38 20.24 3.40 8.09
N ASP A 39 19.04 2.99 7.69
CA ASP A 39 18.87 1.92 6.70
C ASP A 39 19.60 2.28 5.40
N GLN A 40 20.33 1.31 4.84
CA GLN A 40 20.97 1.45 3.54
C GLN A 40 19.96 1.21 2.42
N VAL A 41 20.07 1.98 1.34
CA VAL A 41 19.13 1.93 0.21
C VAL A 41 19.04 0.51 -0.37
N GLU A 42 20.17 -0.15 -0.56
CA GLU A 42 20.24 -1.52 -1.10
C GLU A 42 19.46 -2.51 -0.23
N GLY A 43 19.63 -2.43 1.09
CA GLY A 43 18.92 -3.32 2.03
C GLY A 43 17.41 -3.09 2.03
N ILE A 44 16.96 -1.85 1.83
CA ILE A 44 15.52 -1.56 1.70
C ILE A 44 14.99 -2.09 0.37
N MET A 45 15.72 -1.89 -0.73
CA MET A 45 15.35 -2.42 -2.05
C MET A 45 15.23 -3.95 -2.03
N ASP A 46 16.15 -4.65 -1.36
CA ASP A 46 16.09 -6.10 -1.21
C ASP A 46 14.85 -6.55 -0.43
N ARG A 47 14.50 -5.84 0.65
CA ARG A 47 13.28 -6.11 1.43
C ARG A 47 12.02 -5.90 0.61
N ILE A 48 11.94 -4.81 -0.17
CA ILE A 48 10.79 -4.54 -1.06
C ILE A 48 10.72 -5.62 -2.15
N SER A 49 11.84 -5.96 -2.79
CA SER A 49 11.90 -7.01 -3.81
C SER A 49 11.41 -8.37 -3.28
N ALA A 50 11.88 -8.76 -2.09
CA ALA A 50 11.46 -10.00 -1.45
C ALA A 50 9.96 -9.99 -1.12
N ALA A 51 9.45 -8.89 -0.56
CA ALA A 51 8.03 -8.75 -0.25
C ALA A 51 7.15 -8.80 -1.50
N VAL A 52 7.52 -8.07 -2.56
CA VAL A 52 6.80 -8.11 -3.84
C VAL A 52 6.77 -9.54 -4.37
N LYS A 53 7.91 -10.25 -4.43
CA LYS A 53 7.97 -11.66 -4.88
C LYS A 53 7.11 -12.60 -4.04
N GLN A 54 7.00 -12.35 -2.74
CA GLN A 54 6.19 -13.17 -1.84
C GLN A 54 4.69 -13.00 -2.09
N VAL A 55 4.25 -11.83 -2.58
CA VAL A 55 2.83 -11.50 -2.74
C VAL A 55 2.36 -11.43 -4.20
N SER A 56 3.27 -11.41 -5.18
CA SER A 56 2.97 -11.07 -6.59
C SER A 56 2.39 -12.20 -7.45
N GLY A 57 1.78 -13.23 -6.85
CA GLY A 57 1.22 -14.37 -7.59
C GLY A 57 0.25 -13.98 -8.71
N ASN A 58 -0.50 -12.87 -8.55
CA ASN A 58 -1.35 -12.28 -9.61
C ASN A 58 -1.15 -10.76 -9.74
N GLY A 59 0.06 -10.27 -9.48
CA GLY A 59 0.38 -8.84 -9.40
C GLY A 59 0.35 -8.29 -7.97
N ALA A 60 0.78 -7.04 -7.79
CA ALA A 60 0.91 -6.39 -6.49
C ALA A 60 0.60 -4.89 -6.55
N ILE A 61 0.08 -4.35 -5.44
CA ILE A 61 0.00 -2.92 -5.18
C ILE A 61 1.00 -2.59 -4.07
N ILE A 62 1.91 -1.66 -4.35
CA ILE A 62 2.76 -1.06 -3.33
C ILE A 62 2.10 0.24 -2.87
N MET A 63 1.87 0.43 -1.57
CA MET A 63 1.37 1.69 -1.03
C MET A 63 2.39 2.35 -0.11
N THR A 64 2.63 3.63 -0.31
CA THR A 64 3.57 4.43 0.49
C THR A 64 2.89 5.59 1.20
N ASP A 65 3.53 6.10 2.24
CA ASP A 65 3.03 7.20 3.07
C ASP A 65 3.05 8.55 2.35
N MET A 66 4.12 8.85 1.61
CA MET A 66 4.30 10.16 0.98
C MET A 66 5.07 10.06 -0.34
N PHE A 67 4.62 10.80 -1.36
CA PHE A 67 5.34 10.95 -2.61
C PHE A 67 6.65 11.72 -2.42
N GLY A 68 7.72 11.30 -3.11
CA GLY A 68 9.02 11.96 -3.07
C GLY A 68 9.90 11.63 -1.86
N GLY A 69 9.41 10.84 -0.91
CA GLY A 69 10.23 10.25 0.14
C GLY A 69 11.04 9.04 -0.34
N THR A 70 12.04 8.64 0.44
CA THR A 70 12.81 7.39 0.26
C THR A 70 11.89 6.17 0.01
N PRO A 71 10.80 5.94 0.79
CA PRO A 71 9.86 4.85 0.53
C PRO A 71 9.27 4.86 -0.89
N SER A 72 8.80 6.02 -1.36
CA SER A 72 8.18 6.17 -2.69
C SER A 72 9.20 5.97 -3.81
N ASN A 73 10.37 6.61 -3.71
CA ASN A 73 11.37 6.55 -4.79
C ASN A 73 11.91 5.14 -5.01
N MET A 74 12.12 4.38 -3.94
CA MET A 74 12.53 2.98 -4.04
C MET A 74 11.40 2.11 -4.61
N SER A 75 10.16 2.32 -4.16
CA SER A 75 9.00 1.58 -4.65
C SER A 75 8.76 1.76 -6.15
N LEU A 76 9.01 2.96 -6.69
CA LEU A 76 8.87 3.24 -8.13
C LEU A 76 9.78 2.38 -9.01
N SER A 77 10.89 1.87 -8.48
CA SER A 77 11.80 0.97 -9.22
C SER A 77 11.21 -0.42 -9.46
N PHE A 78 10.09 -0.75 -8.79
CA PHE A 78 9.36 -2.00 -8.93
C PHE A 78 8.12 -1.89 -9.82
N LEU A 79 7.87 -0.72 -10.42
CA LEU A 79 6.81 -0.57 -11.41
C LEU A 79 7.03 -1.56 -12.55
N GLU A 80 6.04 -2.41 -12.79
CA GLU A 80 6.10 -3.45 -13.82
C GLU A 80 4.78 -3.48 -14.57
N GLY A 81 4.60 -2.54 -15.51
CA GLY A 81 3.46 -2.49 -16.42
C GLY A 81 2.12 -2.82 -15.75
N GLU A 82 1.45 -3.87 -16.22
CA GLU A 82 0.13 -4.31 -15.71
C GLU A 82 0.20 -5.18 -14.43
N ARG A 83 1.40 -5.44 -13.90
CA ARG A 83 1.61 -6.37 -12.76
C ARG A 83 1.88 -5.69 -11.44
N VAL A 84 2.58 -4.56 -11.42
CA VAL A 84 2.92 -3.85 -10.18
C VAL A 84 2.68 -2.37 -10.35
N GLU A 85 1.88 -1.81 -9.44
CA GLU A 85 1.59 -0.37 -9.38
C GLU A 85 1.92 0.20 -8.00
N VAL A 86 2.27 1.49 -7.96
CA VAL A 86 2.66 2.21 -6.74
C VAL A 86 1.66 3.33 -6.45
N LEU A 87 1.03 3.27 -5.27
CA LEU A 87 0.20 4.33 -4.73
C LEU A 87 0.92 5.04 -3.59
N THR A 88 0.65 6.33 -3.43
CA THR A 88 1.23 7.14 -2.35
C THR A 88 0.11 7.80 -1.54
N GLY A 89 0.44 8.29 -0.34
CA GLY A 89 -0.56 8.90 0.54
C GLY A 89 -1.49 7.88 1.18
N VAL A 90 -0.99 6.67 1.46
CA VAL A 90 -1.81 5.58 2.00
C VAL A 90 -2.56 6.01 3.25
N ASN A 91 -3.84 5.67 3.30
CA ASN A 91 -4.68 5.83 4.48
C ASN A 91 -5.47 4.55 4.75
N LEU A 92 -6.10 4.47 5.92
CA LEU A 92 -6.81 3.28 6.36
C LEU A 92 -7.96 2.85 5.40
N PRO A 93 -8.82 3.76 4.89
CA PRO A 93 -9.84 3.44 3.89
C PRO A 93 -9.30 2.74 2.64
N MET A 94 -8.14 3.16 2.13
CA MET A 94 -7.50 2.51 0.98
C MET A 94 -7.16 1.04 1.29
N VAL A 95 -6.57 0.75 2.46
CA VAL A 95 -6.20 -0.63 2.83
C VAL A 95 -7.44 -1.52 3.00
N ILE A 96 -8.51 -0.98 3.60
CA ILE A 96 -9.80 -1.67 3.75
C ILE A 96 -10.43 -1.99 2.39
N LYS A 97 -10.45 -1.01 1.48
CA LYS A 97 -10.99 -1.20 0.13
C LYS A 97 -10.15 -2.19 -0.67
N PHE A 98 -8.83 -2.16 -0.53
CA PHE A 98 -7.94 -3.14 -1.16
C PHE A 98 -8.33 -4.56 -0.76
N ALA A 99 -8.53 -4.82 0.53
CA ALA A 99 -8.93 -6.15 1.01
C ALA A 99 -10.24 -6.64 0.38
N SER A 100 -11.16 -5.73 0.05
CA SER A 100 -12.47 -6.03 -0.53
C SER A 100 -12.43 -6.27 -2.04
N ASP A 101 -11.62 -5.50 -2.78
CA ASP A 101 -11.71 -5.42 -4.25
C ASP A 101 -10.63 -6.21 -5.00
N ARG A 102 -9.55 -6.64 -4.31
CA ARG A 102 -8.36 -7.32 -4.89
C ARG A 102 -8.57 -8.65 -5.62
N GLN A 103 -9.78 -9.17 -5.64
CA GLN A 103 -10.16 -10.40 -6.38
C GLN A 103 -10.89 -10.12 -7.70
N ARG A 104 -11.38 -8.89 -7.92
CA ARG A 104 -12.37 -8.59 -8.96
C ARG A 104 -11.89 -7.58 -10.00
N ALA A 105 -10.66 -7.13 -9.89
CA ALA A 105 -10.09 -6.06 -10.70
C ALA A 105 -8.68 -6.40 -11.16
N THR A 106 -8.26 -5.80 -12.27
CA THR A 106 -6.84 -5.73 -12.65
C THR A 106 -6.08 -4.81 -11.69
N VAL A 107 -4.74 -4.89 -11.71
CA VAL A 107 -3.88 -4.01 -10.90
C VAL A 107 -4.16 -2.53 -11.18
N ALA A 108 -4.32 -2.15 -12.45
CA ALA A 108 -4.59 -0.77 -12.86
C ALA A 108 -5.97 -0.28 -12.39
N GLU A 109 -7.02 -1.08 -12.57
CA GLU A 109 -8.38 -0.74 -12.11
C GLU A 109 -8.45 -0.61 -10.60
N LEU A 110 -7.81 -1.55 -9.89
CA LEU A 110 -7.72 -1.52 -8.43
C LEU A 110 -6.97 -0.27 -7.97
N ALA A 111 -5.83 0.06 -8.57
CA ALA A 111 -5.06 1.24 -8.22
C ALA A 111 -5.86 2.54 -8.38
N GLY A 112 -6.60 2.68 -9.49
CA GLY A 112 -7.50 3.81 -9.71
C GLY A 112 -8.60 3.91 -8.65
N SER A 113 -9.28 2.79 -8.38
CA SER A 113 -10.36 2.71 -7.39
C SER A 113 -9.89 3.04 -5.96
N LEU A 114 -8.66 2.61 -5.62
CA LEU A 114 -8.04 2.88 -4.33
C LEU A 114 -7.65 4.35 -4.19
N ARG A 115 -7.07 4.96 -5.23
CA ARG A 115 -6.79 6.40 -5.25
C ARG A 115 -8.05 7.21 -4.99
N ASP A 116 -9.14 6.88 -5.69
CA ASP A 116 -10.38 7.64 -5.60
C ASP A 116 -11.00 7.49 -4.20
N CYS A 117 -11.04 6.26 -3.65
CA CYS A 117 -11.45 6.02 -2.26
C CYS A 117 -10.59 6.76 -1.23
N GLY A 118 -9.27 6.75 -1.40
CA GLY A 118 -8.35 7.46 -0.52
C GLY A 118 -8.69 8.95 -0.47
N ARG A 119 -8.94 9.57 -1.63
CA ARG A 119 -9.31 10.99 -1.73
C ARG A 119 -10.68 11.29 -1.15
N GLU A 120 -11.69 10.49 -1.49
CA GLU A 120 -13.07 10.67 -1.01
C GLU A 120 -13.19 10.51 0.51
N SER A 121 -12.32 9.72 1.12
CA SER A 121 -12.32 9.50 2.57
C SER A 121 -11.72 10.66 3.39
N ILE A 122 -11.10 11.64 2.73
CA ILE A 122 -10.54 12.82 3.40
C ILE A 122 -11.60 13.91 3.40
N ALA A 123 -12.22 14.13 4.56
CA ALA A 123 -13.29 15.10 4.71
C ALA A 123 -13.19 15.90 6.02
N VAL A 124 -13.77 17.10 6.01
CA VAL A 124 -13.93 17.91 7.22
C VAL A 124 -15.25 17.49 7.88
N ALA A 125 -15.19 16.80 9.01
CA ALA A 125 -16.36 16.21 9.66
C ALA A 125 -17.51 17.21 9.93
N GLY A 126 -17.16 18.48 10.20
CA GLY A 126 -18.14 19.55 10.42
C GLY A 126 -19.03 19.87 9.21
N ASP A 127 -18.66 19.48 7.99
CA ASP A 127 -19.50 19.66 6.80
C ASP A 127 -20.68 18.69 6.73
N TYR A 128 -20.64 17.57 7.47
CA TYR A 128 -21.74 16.59 7.56
C TYR A 128 -22.70 16.83 8.72
N LEU A 129 -22.36 17.74 9.64
CA LEU A 129 -23.11 17.99 10.87
C LEU A 129 -23.97 19.26 10.79
N LYS A 130 -24.19 19.79 9.58
CA LYS A 130 -25.04 20.96 9.31
C LYS A 130 -26.48 20.55 9.02
#